data_AF-A0A0H2NBA2-F1
#
_entry.id   AF-A0A0H2NBA2-F1
#
_cell.length_a   1.000
_cell.length_b   1.000
_cell.length_c   1.000
_cell.angle_alpha   90.00
_cell.angle_beta   90.00
_cell.angle_gamma   90.00
#
_symmetry.space_group_name_H-M   'P 1'
#
loop_
_entity.id
_entity.type
_entity.pdbx_description
1 polymer ?
#
loop_
_entity_poly.entity_id
_entity_poly.type
_entity_poly.pdbx_seq_one_letter_code
_entity_poly.pdbx_strand_id
1 'polypeptide(L)'
;MIKLVWLLVRLAIVYLLLGVIIGVLILTNSSYPRFFSLELDTIGWISIFWSVVAYILVRFETTKEVGKFLFVSILGALVLLMYVEKHFWLQDMRIHFWTAFLAVIFAISLLFFVLPHRQLKPLLFLLPVSACSWFLVWVSYRPASLVIEILVAKGKLPEENINKVIELMPEVFRSCLTSGVFMVCLIMPFYIFARWGHDPKGTYQSLTNALRRIRNARRF
;
A
#
# COMPACT_ATOMS: atom_id res chain seq x y z
N MET A 1 -9.96 -29.18 -22.57
CA MET A 1 -8.63 -29.59 -22.07
C MET A 1 -7.70 -28.40 -21.81
N ILE A 2 -7.36 -27.55 -22.80
CA ILE A 2 -6.39 -26.44 -22.63
C ILE A 2 -6.73 -25.49 -21.47
N LYS A 3 -8.01 -25.11 -21.29
CA LYS A 3 -8.45 -24.25 -20.16
C LYS A 3 -8.24 -24.90 -18.79
N LEU A 4 -8.42 -26.22 -18.71
CA LEU A 4 -8.30 -26.98 -17.46
C LEU A 4 -6.83 -27.19 -17.09
N VAL A 5 -5.97 -27.47 -18.09
CA VAL A 5 -4.51 -27.49 -17.92
C VAL A 5 -4.00 -26.14 -17.43
N TRP A 6 -4.47 -25.04 -18.01
CA TRP A 6 -4.07 -23.70 -17.59
C TRP A 6 -4.51 -23.36 -16.14
N LEU A 7 -5.70 -23.81 -15.75
CA LEU A 7 -6.18 -23.65 -14.38
C LEU A 7 -5.32 -24.45 -13.39
N LEU A 8 -4.94 -25.68 -13.73
CA LEU A 8 -4.02 -26.49 -12.92
C LEU A 8 -2.64 -25.84 -12.80
N VAL A 9 -2.10 -25.27 -13.88
CA VAL A 9 -0.82 -24.53 -13.84
C VAL A 9 -0.92 -23.32 -12.91
N ARG A 10 -2.00 -22.53 -13.00
CA ARG A 10 -2.21 -21.39 -12.08
C ARG A 10 -2.26 -21.84 -10.63
N LEU A 11 -3.00 -22.92 -10.33
CA LEU A 11 -3.09 -23.48 -8.98
C LEU A 11 -1.72 -23.95 -8.47
N ALA A 12 -0.92 -24.62 -9.31
CA ALA A 12 0.43 -25.03 -8.95
C ALA A 12 1.33 -23.82 -8.60
N ILE A 13 1.25 -22.73 -9.37
CA ILE A 13 2.00 -21.50 -9.07
C ILE A 13 1.55 -20.88 -7.75
N VAL A 14 0.24 -20.79 -7.51
CA VAL A 14 -0.30 -20.28 -6.24
C VAL A 14 0.16 -21.13 -5.05
N TYR A 15 0.14 -22.45 -5.20
CA TYR A 15 0.62 -23.38 -4.17
C TYR A 15 2.10 -23.13 -3.81
N LEU A 16 2.96 -22.94 -4.82
CA LEU A 16 4.38 -22.60 -4.61
C LEU A 16 4.57 -21.24 -3.91
N LEU A 17 3.73 -20.26 -4.21
CA LEU A 17 3.79 -18.93 -3.59
C LEU A 17 3.26 -18.92 -2.15
N LEU A 18 2.42 -19.89 -1.77
CA LEU A 18 1.76 -19.92 -0.47
C LEU A 18 2.76 -19.91 0.69
N GLY A 19 3.84 -20.67 0.59
CA GLY A 19 4.89 -20.72 1.62
C GLY A 19 5.59 -19.37 1.81
N VAL A 20 5.90 -18.67 0.71
CA VAL A 20 6.50 -17.33 0.75
C VAL A 20 5.53 -16.33 1.38
N ILE A 21 4.26 -16.36 0.99
CA ILE A 21 3.22 -15.48 1.53
C ILE A 21 3.05 -15.70 3.03
N ILE A 22 2.97 -16.96 3.49
CA ILE A 22 2.86 -17.29 4.90
C ILE A 22 4.08 -16.78 5.67
N GLY A 23 5.30 -16.97 5.14
CA GLY A 23 6.52 -16.45 5.75
C GLY A 23 6.49 -14.93 5.91
N VAL A 24 6.05 -14.21 4.88
CA VAL A 24 5.88 -12.74 4.93
C VAL A 24 4.83 -12.34 5.97
N LEU A 25 3.70 -13.04 6.04
CA LEU A 25 2.65 -12.75 7.02
C LEU A 25 3.15 -12.97 8.46
N ILE A 26 3.89 -14.05 8.71
CA ILE A 26 4.48 -14.32 10.03
C ILE A 26 5.47 -13.20 10.42
N LEU A 27 6.36 -12.82 9.50
CA LEU A 27 7.35 -11.77 9.75
C LEU A 27 6.70 -10.40 9.98
N THR A 28 5.65 -10.12 9.23
CA THR A 28 4.84 -8.91 9.38
C THR A 28 4.09 -8.89 10.71
N ASN A 29 3.65 -10.05 11.21
CA ASN A 29 2.96 -10.17 12.48
C ASN A 29 3.91 -10.05 13.69
N SER A 30 5.16 -10.47 13.55
CA SER A 30 6.16 -10.35 14.61
C SER A 30 6.79 -8.97 14.68
N SER A 31 6.77 -8.19 13.60
CA SER A 31 7.18 -6.80 13.61
C SER A 31 6.14 -5.94 14.32
N TYR A 32 6.49 -5.34 15.46
CA TYR A 32 5.71 -4.28 16.08
C TYR A 32 6.29 -2.94 15.63
N PRO A 33 5.63 -2.22 14.71
CA PRO A 33 6.10 -0.92 14.30
C PRO A 33 6.11 0.03 15.51
N ARG A 34 7.14 0.85 15.66
CA ARG A 34 7.14 1.89 16.70
C ARG A 34 6.05 2.91 16.37
N PHE A 35 4.93 2.79 17.07
CA PHE A 35 3.81 3.70 16.93
C PHE A 35 3.95 4.82 17.97
N PHE A 36 4.17 6.04 17.50
CA PHE A 36 3.94 7.24 18.30
C PHE A 36 2.44 7.53 18.38
N SER A 37 1.98 8.26 19.40
CA SER A 37 0.60 8.75 19.43
C SER A 37 0.30 9.54 18.14
N LEU A 38 -0.87 9.34 17.56
CA LEU A 38 -1.39 10.27 16.55
C LEU A 38 -2.59 10.97 17.14
N GLU A 39 -2.46 12.28 17.31
CA GLU A 39 -3.58 13.13 17.63
C GLU A 39 -4.54 13.22 16.43
N LEU A 40 -5.84 13.12 16.70
CA LEU A 40 -6.88 13.19 15.67
C LEU A 40 -6.82 14.50 14.89
N ASP A 41 -6.50 15.60 15.56
CA ASP A 41 -6.36 16.93 14.94
C ASP A 41 -5.24 16.93 13.89
N THR A 42 -4.10 16.32 14.22
CA THR A 42 -2.97 16.19 13.30
C THR A 42 -3.31 15.34 12.09
N ILE A 43 -4.01 14.21 12.29
CA ILE A 43 -4.53 13.40 11.19
C ILE A 43 -5.43 14.25 10.29
N GLY A 44 -6.37 14.99 10.88
CA GLY A 44 -7.30 15.86 10.16
C GLY A 44 -6.59 16.88 9.28
N TRP A 45 -5.63 17.63 9.83
CA TRP A 45 -4.86 18.62 9.07
C TRP A 45 -4.07 18.03 7.91
N ILE A 46 -3.39 16.90 8.14
CA ILE A 46 -2.60 16.22 7.11
C ILE A 46 -3.52 15.65 6.02
N SER A 47 -4.68 15.09 6.39
CA SER A 47 -5.68 14.63 5.44
C SER A 47 -6.25 15.77 4.59
N ILE A 48 -6.53 16.93 5.18
CA ILE A 48 -6.98 18.12 4.45
C ILE A 48 -5.90 18.55 3.44
N PHE A 49 -4.64 18.65 3.87
CA PHE A 49 -3.52 19.00 2.99
C PHE A 49 -3.46 18.07 1.77
N TRP A 50 -3.44 16.76 1.98
CA TRP A 50 -3.39 15.80 0.87
C TRP A 50 -4.65 15.82 0.01
N SER A 51 -5.82 16.13 0.59
CA SER A 51 -7.07 16.27 -0.15
C SER A 51 -7.05 17.48 -1.08
N VAL A 52 -6.45 18.60 -0.65
CA VAL A 52 -6.22 19.77 -1.51
C VAL A 52 -5.28 19.42 -2.66
N VAL A 53 -4.18 18.72 -2.39
CA VAL A 53 -3.26 18.25 -3.45
C VAL A 53 -3.98 17.32 -4.43
N ALA A 54 -4.75 16.35 -3.93
CA ALA A 54 -5.53 15.45 -4.76
C ALA A 54 -6.55 16.21 -5.62
N TYR A 55 -7.24 17.19 -5.04
CA TYR A 55 -8.19 18.03 -5.74
C TYR A 55 -7.52 18.82 -6.87
N ILE A 56 -6.37 19.45 -6.61
CA ILE A 56 -5.59 20.16 -7.64
C ILE A 56 -5.23 19.21 -8.78
N LEU A 57 -4.74 18.00 -8.48
CA LEU A 57 -4.41 16.99 -9.50
C LEU A 57 -5.64 16.53 -10.30
N VAL A 58 -6.82 16.46 -9.69
CA VAL A 58 -8.07 16.12 -10.39
C VAL A 58 -8.47 17.19 -11.42
N ARG A 59 -8.09 18.45 -11.21
CA ARG A 59 -8.46 19.57 -12.11
C ARG A 59 -7.70 19.57 -13.43
N PHE A 60 -6.53 18.94 -13.50
CA PHE A 60 -5.79 18.80 -14.75
C PHE A 60 -6.10 17.47 -15.42
N GLU A 61 -6.50 17.50 -16.70
CA GLU A 61 -6.87 16.28 -17.45
C GLU A 61 -5.76 15.23 -17.45
N THR A 62 -4.50 15.67 -17.53
CA THR A 62 -3.32 14.80 -17.56
C THR A 62 -3.07 14.05 -16.24
N THR A 63 -3.46 14.63 -15.10
CA THR A 63 -3.22 14.05 -13.77
C THR A 63 -4.50 13.59 -13.06
N LYS A 64 -5.65 13.66 -13.74
CA LYS A 64 -6.95 13.39 -13.13
C LYS A 64 -7.06 12.04 -12.44
N GLU A 65 -6.57 10.99 -13.10
CA GLU A 65 -6.59 9.62 -12.55
C GLU A 65 -5.63 9.46 -11.36
N VAL A 66 -4.50 10.18 -11.36
CA VAL A 66 -3.56 10.22 -10.22
C VAL A 66 -4.22 10.92 -9.03
N GLY A 67 -4.91 12.03 -9.26
CA GLY A 67 -5.65 12.74 -8.22
C GLY A 67 -6.76 11.90 -7.59
N LYS A 68 -7.56 11.18 -8.41
CA LYS A 68 -8.56 10.22 -7.91
C LYS A 68 -7.91 9.09 -7.11
N PHE A 69 -6.83 8.51 -7.63
CA PHE A 69 -6.08 7.46 -6.94
C PHE A 69 -5.57 7.92 -5.58
N LEU A 70 -5.00 9.13 -5.52
CA LEU A 70 -4.53 9.73 -4.28
C LEU A 70 -5.70 9.93 -3.30
N PHE A 71 -6.85 10.42 -3.77
CA PHE A 71 -8.03 10.62 -2.94
C PHE A 71 -8.51 9.32 -2.27
N VAL A 72 -8.61 8.23 -3.04
CA VAL A 72 -8.97 6.91 -2.47
C VAL A 72 -7.88 6.40 -1.53
N SER A 73 -6.61 6.68 -1.83
CA SER A 73 -5.48 6.27 -0.98
C SER A 73 -5.46 7.03 0.36
N ILE A 74 -5.91 8.29 0.40
CA ILE A 74 -6.11 9.05 1.65
C ILE A 74 -7.18 8.37 2.51
N LEU A 75 -8.32 8.00 1.92
CA LEU A 75 -9.37 7.27 2.65
C LEU A 75 -8.85 5.92 3.17
N GLY A 76 -8.11 5.18 2.36
CA GLY A 76 -7.48 3.93 2.78
C GLY A 76 -6.47 4.15 3.91
N ALA A 77 -5.70 5.24 3.89
CA ALA A 77 -4.76 5.58 4.96
C ALA A 77 -5.48 5.88 6.28
N LEU A 78 -6.62 6.58 6.23
CA LEU A 78 -7.47 6.82 7.40
C LEU A 78 -7.99 5.51 8.00
N VAL A 79 -8.45 4.58 7.15
CA VAL A 79 -8.86 3.24 7.62
C VAL A 79 -7.69 2.52 8.31
N LEU A 80 -6.50 2.53 7.70
CA LEU A 80 -5.32 1.92 8.30
C LEU A 80 -4.99 2.52 9.68
N LEU A 81 -5.08 3.85 9.82
CA LEU A 81 -4.84 4.54 11.09
C LEU A 81 -5.87 4.17 12.16
N MET A 82 -7.15 4.07 11.82
CA MET A 82 -8.22 3.70 12.76
C MET A 82 -8.01 2.32 13.41
N TYR A 83 -7.43 1.38 12.67
CA TYR A 83 -7.25 -0.01 13.11
C TYR A 83 -5.80 -0.35 13.47
N VAL A 84 -4.89 0.62 13.50
CA VAL A 84 -3.45 0.37 13.63
C VAL A 84 -3.09 -0.33 14.94
N GLU A 85 -3.81 -0.08 16.04
CA GLU A 85 -3.57 -0.72 17.35
C GLU A 85 -4.44 -1.97 17.58
N LYS A 86 -5.32 -2.30 16.65
CA LYS A 86 -6.25 -3.41 16.79
C LYS A 86 -5.56 -4.74 16.47
N HIS A 87 -5.96 -5.76 17.22
CA HIS A 87 -5.49 -7.12 17.08
C HIS A 87 -6.66 -8.08 17.22
N PHE A 88 -6.53 -9.22 16.56
CA PHE A 88 -7.51 -10.29 16.55
C PHE A 88 -6.87 -11.55 17.13
N TRP A 89 -7.68 -12.40 17.74
CA TRP A 89 -7.25 -13.71 18.24
C TRP A 89 -7.72 -14.78 17.27
N LEU A 90 -6.79 -15.59 16.77
CA LEU A 90 -7.08 -16.73 15.91
C LEU A 90 -6.22 -17.91 16.35
N GLN A 91 -6.86 -19.01 16.79
CA GLN A 91 -6.15 -20.22 17.24
C GLN A 91 -5.00 -19.90 18.23
N ASP A 92 -5.31 -19.12 19.27
CA ASP A 92 -4.36 -18.65 20.30
C ASP A 92 -3.20 -17.78 19.80
N MET A 93 -3.17 -17.43 18.51
CA MET A 93 -2.24 -16.45 17.97
C MET A 93 -2.87 -15.05 17.92
N ARG A 94 -2.13 -14.07 18.44
CA ARG A 94 -2.47 -12.65 18.31
C ARG A 94 -2.06 -12.16 16.93
N ILE A 95 -3.03 -11.88 16.08
CA ILE A 95 -2.84 -11.37 14.72
C ILE A 95 -3.08 -9.86 14.72
N HIS A 96 -2.07 -9.10 14.31
CA HIS A 96 -2.19 -7.66 14.14
C HIS A 96 -3.03 -7.32 12.91
N PHE A 97 -3.77 -6.20 12.98
CA PHE A 97 -4.64 -5.76 11.89
C PHE A 97 -3.89 -5.62 10.56
N TRP A 98 -2.67 -5.09 10.57
CA TRP A 98 -1.90 -4.92 9.33
C TRP A 98 -1.53 -6.25 8.67
N THR A 99 -1.30 -7.31 9.46
CA THR A 99 -1.07 -8.67 8.95
C THR A 99 -2.34 -9.22 8.32
N ALA A 100 -3.48 -9.10 9.00
CA ALA A 100 -4.77 -9.55 8.49
C ALA A 100 -5.14 -8.81 7.19
N PHE A 101 -4.93 -7.50 7.16
CA PHE A 101 -5.11 -6.66 5.98
C PHE A 101 -4.24 -7.14 4.81
N LEU A 102 -2.94 -7.37 5.05
CA LEU A 102 -2.03 -7.87 4.03
C LEU A 102 -2.44 -9.27 3.53
N ALA A 103 -2.93 -10.14 4.41
CA ALA A 103 -3.44 -11.46 4.04
C ALA A 103 -4.64 -11.36 3.08
N VAL A 104 -5.57 -10.44 3.34
CA VAL A 104 -6.72 -10.18 2.45
C VAL A 104 -6.26 -9.69 1.07
N ILE A 105 -5.28 -8.78 1.03
CA ILE A 105 -4.72 -8.27 -0.22
C ILE A 105 -4.09 -9.40 -1.05
N PHE A 106 -3.30 -10.27 -0.40
CA PHE A 106 -2.73 -11.43 -1.09
C PHE A 106 -3.82 -12.40 -1.55
N ALA A 107 -4.85 -12.66 -0.74
CA ALA A 107 -5.96 -13.51 -1.12
C ALA A 107 -6.69 -12.99 -2.37
N ILE A 108 -7.00 -11.68 -2.43
CA ILE A 108 -7.60 -11.04 -3.62
C ILE A 108 -6.74 -11.26 -4.86
N SER A 109 -5.42 -11.10 -4.72
CA SER A 109 -4.45 -11.25 -5.82
C SER A 109 -4.39 -12.67 -6.34
N LEU A 110 -4.28 -13.64 -5.43
CA LEU A 110 -4.23 -15.07 -5.77
C LEU A 110 -5.55 -15.53 -6.39
N LEU A 111 -6.68 -15.11 -5.80
CA LEU A 111 -8.01 -15.45 -6.28
C LEU A 111 -8.24 -14.92 -7.70
N PHE A 112 -7.87 -13.66 -7.97
CA PHE A 112 -7.92 -13.12 -9.34
C PHE A 112 -6.98 -13.86 -10.30
N PHE A 113 -5.77 -14.19 -9.85
CA PHE A 113 -4.80 -14.89 -10.69
C PHE A 113 -5.31 -16.27 -11.14
N VAL A 114 -5.91 -17.05 -10.23
CA VAL A 114 -6.50 -18.36 -10.53
C VAL A 114 -7.75 -18.21 -11.39
N LEU A 115 -8.67 -17.35 -10.95
CA LEU A 115 -9.98 -17.11 -11.55
C LEU A 115 -10.08 -15.64 -12.02
N PRO A 116 -9.55 -15.28 -13.19
CA PRO A 116 -9.61 -13.93 -13.72
C PRO A 116 -11.03 -13.64 -14.24
N HIS A 117 -11.94 -13.38 -13.30
CA HIS A 117 -13.34 -13.07 -13.59
C HIS A 117 -13.57 -11.56 -13.66
N ARG A 118 -14.49 -11.14 -14.52
CA ARG A 118 -14.74 -9.71 -14.80
C ARG A 118 -15.20 -8.95 -13.55
N GLN A 119 -15.91 -9.61 -12.64
CA GLN A 119 -16.38 -9.05 -11.36
C GLN A 119 -15.27 -8.88 -10.31
N LEU A 120 -14.15 -9.62 -10.44
CA LEU A 120 -13.02 -9.53 -9.50
C LEU A 120 -12.02 -8.44 -9.91
N LYS A 121 -12.08 -7.97 -11.16
CA LYS A 121 -11.18 -6.94 -11.70
C LYS A 121 -11.21 -5.62 -10.93
N PRO A 122 -12.36 -5.11 -10.43
CA PRO A 122 -12.37 -3.92 -9.58
C PRO A 122 -11.60 -4.10 -8.26
N LEU A 123 -11.61 -5.31 -7.68
CA LEU A 123 -10.91 -5.59 -6.42
C LEU A 123 -9.40 -5.49 -6.55
N LEU A 124 -8.84 -5.78 -7.74
CA LEU A 124 -7.42 -5.59 -8.00
C LEU A 124 -6.95 -4.14 -7.82
N PHE A 125 -7.84 -3.15 -7.95
CA PHE A 125 -7.50 -1.76 -7.71
C PHE A 125 -7.18 -1.49 -6.24
N LEU A 126 -7.68 -2.32 -5.31
CA LEU A 126 -7.36 -2.20 -3.90
C LEU A 126 -5.89 -2.44 -3.61
N LEU A 127 -5.16 -3.21 -4.41
CA LEU A 127 -3.72 -3.45 -4.22
C LEU A 127 -2.89 -2.17 -4.26
N PRO A 128 -2.84 -1.45 -5.40
CA PRO A 128 -2.04 -0.23 -5.49
C PRO A 128 -2.55 0.85 -4.53
N VAL A 129 -3.87 0.93 -4.29
CA VAL A 129 -4.45 1.85 -3.30
C VAL A 129 -3.92 1.53 -1.92
N SER A 130 -3.96 0.26 -1.50
CA SER A 130 -3.50 -0.17 -0.18
C SER A 130 -2.00 0.08 0.01
N ALA A 131 -1.20 -0.18 -1.03
CA ALA A 131 0.22 0.12 -1.02
C ALA A 131 0.48 1.63 -0.85
N CYS A 132 -0.26 2.48 -1.57
CA CYS A 132 -0.15 3.93 -1.45
C CYS A 132 -0.69 4.44 -0.11
N SER A 133 -1.80 3.89 0.40
CA SER A 133 -2.33 4.19 1.72
C SER A 133 -1.32 3.89 2.82
N TRP A 134 -0.67 2.72 2.77
CA TRP A 134 0.39 2.38 3.70
C TRP A 134 1.56 3.35 3.58
N PHE A 135 1.99 3.65 2.35
CA PHE A 135 3.03 4.62 2.10
C PHE A 135 2.69 6.00 2.70
N LEU A 136 1.46 6.49 2.54
CA LEU A 136 1.02 7.74 3.15
C LEU A 136 1.10 7.67 4.68
N VAL A 137 0.57 6.61 5.31
CA VAL A 137 0.63 6.47 6.78
C VAL A 137 2.06 6.61 7.29
N TRP A 138 3.00 5.92 6.64
CA TRP A 138 4.39 5.87 7.11
C TRP A 138 5.23 7.07 6.69
N VAL A 139 5.06 7.61 5.49
CA VAL A 139 5.92 8.67 4.95
C VAL A 139 5.37 10.06 5.22
N SER A 140 4.06 10.22 5.39
CA SER A 140 3.45 11.52 5.67
C SER A 140 2.90 11.61 7.09
N TYR A 141 1.87 10.83 7.43
CA TYR A 141 1.15 11.01 8.71
C TYR A 141 2.05 10.86 9.93
N ARG A 142 2.88 9.81 9.96
CA ARG A 142 3.76 9.49 11.10
C ARG A 142 4.87 10.56 11.30
N PRO A 143 5.70 10.89 10.30
CA PRO A 143 6.70 11.95 10.42
C PRO A 143 6.10 13.32 10.77
N ALA A 144 4.99 13.69 10.14
CA ALA A 144 4.36 14.98 10.40
C ALA A 144 3.79 15.06 11.83
N SER A 145 3.24 13.96 12.36
CA SER A 145 2.83 13.87 13.77
C SER A 145 3.99 14.13 14.72
N LEU A 146 5.14 13.48 14.49
CA LEU A 146 6.34 13.70 15.30
C LEU A 146 6.78 15.18 15.28
N VAL A 147 6.79 15.81 14.11
CA VAL A 147 7.18 17.22 13.97
C VAL A 147 6.23 18.14 14.74
N ILE A 148 4.93 17.91 14.64
CA ILE A 148 3.91 18.71 15.34
C ILE A 148 4.05 18.53 16.86
N GLU A 149 4.21 17.30 17.34
CA GLU A 149 4.43 17.02 18.76
C GLU A 149 5.68 17.74 19.29
N ILE A 150 6.78 17.74 18.53
CA ILE A 150 8.01 18.46 18.90
C ILE A 150 7.77 19.98 18.96
N LEU A 151 7.05 20.54 17.99
CA LEU A 151 6.73 21.97 17.97
C LEU A 151 5.88 22.38 19.18
N VAL A 152 4.89 21.56 19.56
CA VAL A 152 4.06 21.79 20.75
C VAL A 152 4.88 21.62 22.04
N ALA A 153 5.82 20.67 22.06
CA ALA A 153 6.67 20.41 23.21
C ALA A 153 7.77 21.48 23.42
N LYS A 154 8.10 22.27 22.38
CA LYS A 154 9.21 23.25 22.37
C LYS A 154 9.08 24.40 23.39
N GLY A 155 7.98 24.48 24.14
CA GLY A 155 7.82 25.40 25.27
C GLY A 155 7.51 24.73 26.62
N LYS A 156 7.49 23.40 26.68
CA LYS A 156 7.06 22.63 27.88
C LYS A 156 8.16 21.73 28.43
N LEU A 157 9.10 21.28 27.59
CA LEU A 157 10.14 20.34 27.97
C LEU A 157 11.53 21.01 27.99
N PRO A 158 12.48 20.47 28.78
CA PRO A 158 13.87 20.92 28.74
C PRO A 158 14.46 20.77 27.34
N GLU A 159 15.27 21.74 26.91
CA GLU A 159 15.91 21.75 25.58
C GLU A 159 16.75 20.50 25.32
N GLU A 160 17.38 19.94 26.35
CA GLU A 160 18.17 18.70 26.23
C GLU A 160 17.35 17.51 25.73
N ASN A 161 16.11 17.36 26.21
CA ASN A 161 15.23 16.28 25.78
C ASN A 161 14.73 16.50 24.34
N ILE A 162 14.46 17.76 23.98
CA ILE A 162 14.04 18.12 22.62
C ILE A 162 15.18 17.86 21.63
N ASN A 163 16.41 18.22 21.99
CA ASN A 163 17.59 18.01 21.16
C ASN A 163 17.86 16.52 20.90
N LYS A 164 17.71 15.67 21.93
CA LYS A 164 17.80 14.20 21.77
C LYS A 164 16.75 13.65 20.79
N VAL A 165 15.52 14.16 20.83
CA VAL A 165 14.45 13.74 19.90
C VAL A 165 14.75 14.22 18.47
N ILE A 166 15.25 15.45 18.31
CA ILE A 166 15.65 15.98 17.00
C ILE A 166 16.81 15.16 16.41
N GLU A 167 17.76 14.74 17.23
CA GLU A 167 18.89 13.90 16.81
C GLU A 167 18.43 12.51 16.32
N LEU A 168 17.38 11.94 16.93
CA LEU A 168 16.77 10.67 16.52
C LEU A 168 15.85 10.80 15.29
N MET A 169 15.44 12.01 14.92
CA MET A 169 14.45 12.25 13.87
C MET A 169 14.85 11.67 12.49
N PRO A 170 16.10 11.83 12.00
CA PRO A 170 16.49 11.27 10.71
C PRO A 170 16.37 9.74 10.65
N GLU A 171 16.69 9.05 11.76
CA GLU A 171 16.57 7.60 11.84
C GLU A 171 15.10 7.16 11.80
N VAL A 172 14.23 7.86 12.55
CA VAL A 172 12.78 7.63 12.51
C VAL A 172 12.23 7.83 11.09
N PHE A 173 12.61 8.92 10.43
CA PHE A 173 12.13 9.25 9.08
C PHE A 173 12.62 8.21 8.06
N ARG A 174 13.86 7.75 8.19
CA ARG A 174 14.42 6.67 7.35
C ARG A 174 13.69 5.36 7.56
N SER A 175 13.40 4.98 8.81
CA SER A 175 12.63 3.77 9.13
C SER A 175 11.22 3.84 8.55
N CYS A 176 10.56 4.99 8.71
CA CYS A 176 9.26 5.28 8.13
C CYS A 176 9.26 5.17 6.60
N LEU A 177 10.23 5.80 5.93
CA LEU A 177 10.40 5.71 4.48
C LEU A 177 10.63 4.26 4.03
N THR A 178 11.48 3.53 4.74
CA THR A 178 11.80 2.14 4.42
C THR A 178 10.57 1.25 4.55
N SER A 179 9.76 1.42 5.61
CA SER A 179 8.48 0.71 5.77
C SER A 179 7.49 1.03 4.64
N GLY A 180 7.35 2.31 4.30
CA GLY A 180 6.49 2.75 3.21
C GLY A 180 6.89 2.13 1.87
N VAL A 181 8.17 2.24 1.50
CA VAL A 181 8.71 1.70 0.24
C VAL A 181 8.63 0.18 0.23
N PHE A 182 8.94 -0.49 1.35
CA PHE A 182 8.89 -1.94 1.44
C PHE A 182 7.50 -2.50 1.09
N MET A 183 6.42 -1.91 1.62
CA MET A 183 5.07 -2.35 1.28
C MET A 183 4.71 -2.12 -0.19
N VAL A 184 5.19 -1.03 -0.80
CA VAL A 184 5.02 -0.81 -2.25
C VAL A 184 5.75 -1.89 -3.04
N CYS A 185 7.02 -2.16 -2.70
CA CYS A 185 7.82 -3.22 -3.30
C CYS A 185 7.26 -4.62 -3.05
N LEU A 186 6.52 -4.82 -1.96
CA LEU A 186 5.88 -6.07 -1.64
C LEU A 186 4.58 -6.26 -2.44
N ILE A 187 3.67 -5.28 -2.41
CA ILE A 187 2.32 -5.43 -2.98
C ILE A 187 2.32 -5.27 -4.51
N MET A 188 3.13 -4.35 -5.05
CA MET A 188 3.10 -4.05 -6.48
C MET A 188 3.48 -5.25 -7.35
N PRO A 189 4.52 -6.06 -7.05
CA PRO A 189 4.79 -7.28 -7.81
C PRO A 189 3.60 -8.24 -7.86
N PHE A 190 2.86 -8.42 -6.75
CA PHE A 190 1.65 -9.25 -6.74
C PHE A 190 0.53 -8.65 -7.58
N TYR A 191 0.37 -7.32 -7.58
CA TYR A 191 -0.57 -6.64 -8.47
C TYR A 191 -0.24 -6.89 -9.95
N ILE A 192 1.02 -6.68 -10.33
CA ILE A 192 1.53 -6.88 -11.69
C ILE A 192 1.33 -8.36 -12.08
N PHE A 193 1.72 -9.27 -11.20
CA PHE A 193 1.60 -10.71 -11.41
C PHE A 193 0.15 -11.15 -11.59
N ALA A 194 -0.78 -10.72 -10.72
CA ALA A 194 -2.18 -11.08 -10.83
C ALA A 194 -2.83 -10.46 -12.09
N ARG A 195 -2.51 -9.19 -12.39
CA ARG A 195 -3.10 -8.45 -13.51
C ARG A 195 -2.64 -8.96 -14.88
N TRP A 196 -1.40 -9.41 -15.02
CA TRP A 196 -0.80 -9.75 -16.32
C TRP A 196 -0.35 -11.20 -16.44
N GLY A 197 -0.01 -11.85 -15.32
CA GLY A 197 0.45 -13.24 -15.31
C GLY A 197 -0.64 -14.26 -15.62
N HIS A 198 -1.92 -13.90 -15.48
CA HIS A 198 -3.02 -14.84 -15.76
C HIS A 198 -3.24 -15.11 -17.26
N ASP A 199 -2.79 -14.24 -18.17
CA ASP A 199 -2.82 -14.50 -19.62
C ASP A 199 -1.63 -13.81 -20.30
N PRO A 200 -0.45 -14.45 -20.33
CA PRO A 200 0.77 -13.85 -20.84
C PRO A 200 0.69 -13.59 -22.35
N LYS A 201 -0.05 -14.43 -23.10
CA LYS A 201 -0.19 -14.28 -24.56
C LYS A 201 -1.08 -13.07 -24.90
N GLY A 202 -2.25 -12.99 -24.28
CA GLY A 202 -3.16 -11.85 -24.46
C GLY A 202 -2.53 -10.54 -23.98
N THR A 203 -1.81 -10.60 -22.86
CA THR A 203 -1.07 -9.46 -22.31
C THR A 203 0.01 -8.97 -23.27
N TYR A 204 0.85 -9.86 -23.79
CA TYR A 204 1.91 -9.51 -24.74
C TYR A 204 1.35 -8.85 -26.01
N GLN A 205 0.26 -9.40 -26.56
CA GLN A 205 -0.40 -8.82 -27.74
C GLN A 205 -1.00 -7.44 -27.45
N SER A 206 -1.61 -7.25 -26.28
CA SER A 206 -2.16 -5.96 -25.87
C SER A 206 -1.07 -4.88 -25.71
N LEU A 207 0.02 -5.20 -24.99
CA LEU A 207 1.14 -4.29 -24.78
C LEU A 207 1.85 -3.92 -26.08
N THR A 208 2.12 -4.90 -26.94
CA THR A 208 2.76 -4.64 -28.24
C THR A 208 1.89 -3.77 -29.14
N ASN A 209 0.58 -3.96 -29.14
CA ASN A 209 -0.35 -3.10 -29.88
C ASN A 209 -0.40 -1.68 -29.31
N ALA A 210 -0.41 -1.52 -27.98
CA ALA A 210 -0.37 -0.21 -27.34
C ALA A 210 0.93 0.55 -27.66
N LEU A 211 2.08 -0.12 -27.55
CA LEU A 211 3.39 0.44 -27.90
C LEU A 211 3.46 0.85 -29.37
N ARG A 212 2.91 0.03 -30.28
CA ARG A 212 2.81 0.39 -31.71
C ARG A 212 1.98 1.65 -31.92
N ARG A 213 0.84 1.80 -31.25
CA ARG A 213 0.01 3.02 -31.33
C ARG A 213 0.75 4.26 -30.84
N ILE A 214 1.44 4.17 -29.69
CA ILE A 214 2.23 5.28 -29.14
C ILE A 214 3.36 5.67 -30.10
N ARG A 215 4.08 4.68 -30.63
CA ARG A 215 5.16 4.91 -31.61
C ARG A 215 4.64 5.60 -32.86
N ASN A 216 3.48 5.18 -33.38
CA ASN A 216 2.89 5.78 -34.55
C ASN A 216 2.38 7.21 -34.27
N ALA A 217 1.84 7.47 -33.07
CA ALA A 217 1.40 8.80 -32.66
C ALA A 217 2.54 9.80 -32.45
N ARG A 218 3.78 9.34 -32.21
CA ARG A 218 4.98 10.20 -32.12
C ARG A 218 5.68 10.46 -33.46
N ARG A 219 5.25 9.78 -34.55
CA ARG A 219 5.82 9.94 -35.89
C ARG A 219 5.02 10.90 -36.77
N PHE A 220 3.92 11.44 -36.24
CA PHE A 220 3.19 12.61 -36.75
C PHE A 220 3.53 13.80 -35.86
#